data_AF-A0A9D1MCW4-F1
#
_entry.id   AF-A0A9D1MCW4-F1
#
_cell.length_a   1.000
_cell.length_b   1.000
_cell.length_c   1.000
_cell.angle_alpha   90.00
_cell.angle_beta   90.00
_cell.angle_gamma   90.00
#
_symmetry.space_group_name_H-M   'P 1'
#
loop_
_entity.id
_entity.type
_entity.pdbx_description
1 polymer ?
#
loop_
_entity_poly.entity_id
_entity_poly.type
_entity_poly.pdbx_seq_one_letter_code
_entity_poly.pdbx_strand_id
1 'polypeptide(L)'
;MRRRIIMLLIMMCVLTQQCWTAGAQDDVYTREELADDVMGTYEYITQEFSLPMSERIVFDDKGQSQYKMRIMQVYLAGFMNGVDEKLFAPDQKVTNAQVMTVIYRLIVKLNQKYDTVWTKNTSVDHEKLSGLPDWSKEAVTYLLERGIISLEDESYYEAEASSGDVDAILDQIRGRYNTAYSGQRIDFNEFLERSGNTAANIESSVINDSGSYIVKYNDYLYYYKYFADHADLCRVDLRNGSEEYVDTLTHADTGYSGVARIFRIDGRLYYSKSTDKGDSFAVYSIDANYPAPRFEGNINELIYAYSDDLSIYDEFKIFGLDGEIYVLARRSVYKLNGDVSERMAENVSDICVDGDKIYYSLFEDDINTGGIMCYDMDDMTNTETVSDEEVREYNKTTVYGDGCTIQNIFVDEDVLYFIGAPDAAEILKYNADGNEGVQGLTNKAYTRLFKKQDDTLYYIDSNHEVCCINTDGTDMKKIIENEFVFSFNVYGDKLYYYRIVDNSGYPAGLIEIDMQSGEKTLIARFK
;
A
#
# COMPACT_ATOMS: atom_id res chain seq x y z
N MET A 1 -2.26 31.66 53.02
CA MET A 1 -1.52 31.51 51.74
C MET A 1 -0.26 30.66 51.87
N ARG A 2 0.72 31.00 52.74
CA ARG A 2 2.00 30.27 52.84
C ARG A 2 1.91 28.76 53.07
N ARG A 3 0.97 28.26 53.90
CA ARG A 3 0.81 26.79 54.13
C ARG A 3 0.20 26.03 52.95
N ARG A 4 -0.61 26.68 52.09
CA ARG A 4 -1.20 26.04 50.90
C ARG A 4 -0.21 25.96 49.74
N ILE A 5 0.70 26.94 49.63
CA ILE A 5 1.77 26.96 48.62
C ILE A 5 2.84 25.89 48.94
N ILE A 6 3.16 25.68 50.22
CA ILE A 6 4.12 24.65 50.65
C ILE A 6 3.56 23.24 50.42
N MET A 7 2.25 23.00 50.64
CA MET A 7 1.63 21.70 50.30
C MET A 7 1.59 21.46 48.78
N LEU A 8 1.32 22.49 47.98
CA LEU A 8 1.35 22.37 46.51
C LEU A 8 2.76 22.07 45.97
N LEU A 9 3.80 22.65 46.56
CA LEU A 9 5.20 22.36 46.20
C LEU A 9 5.68 20.98 46.65
N ILE A 10 5.24 20.50 47.82
CA ILE A 10 5.55 19.13 48.27
C ILE A 10 4.80 18.10 47.43
N MET A 11 3.55 18.38 47.06
CA MET A 11 2.75 17.51 46.19
C MET A 11 3.28 17.51 44.74
N MET A 12 3.81 18.63 44.23
CA MET A 12 4.56 18.68 42.96
C MET A 12 5.89 17.90 43.05
N CYS A 13 6.63 17.97 44.16
CA CYS A 13 7.85 17.19 44.35
C CYS A 13 7.57 15.67 44.42
N VAL A 14 6.48 15.26 45.06
CA VAL A 14 6.07 13.85 45.13
C VAL A 14 5.53 13.35 43.78
N LEU A 15 4.85 14.21 43.01
CA LEU A 15 4.44 13.88 41.63
C LEU A 15 5.61 13.83 40.64
N THR A 16 6.67 14.63 40.83
CA THR A 16 7.91 14.49 40.05
C THR A 16 8.77 13.30 40.50
N GLN A 17 8.64 12.86 41.75
CA GLN A 17 9.30 11.63 42.24
C GLN A 17 8.55 10.35 41.86
N GLN A 18 7.27 10.42 41.52
CA GLN A 18 6.54 9.30 40.89
C GLN A 18 6.66 9.26 39.36
N CYS A 19 7.43 10.17 38.76
CA CYS A 19 7.81 10.13 37.34
C CYS A 19 9.29 9.76 37.13
N TRP A 20 10.01 9.39 38.19
CA TRP A 20 11.38 8.87 38.17
C TRP A 20 11.42 7.56 38.96
N THR A 21 10.71 6.55 38.44
CA THR A 21 10.90 5.10 38.69
C THR A 21 9.90 4.31 37.81
N ALA A 22 9.71 4.77 36.57
CA ALA A 22 9.14 3.94 35.52
C ALA A 22 10.32 3.45 34.65
N GLY A 23 10.82 2.27 34.99
CA GLY A 23 11.59 1.40 34.09
C GLY A 23 12.99 1.86 33.68
N ALA A 24 13.96 1.90 34.61
CA ALA A 24 15.25 1.29 34.27
C ALA A 24 15.05 -0.22 34.49
N GLN A 25 14.37 -0.84 33.53
CA GLN A 25 14.32 -2.28 33.41
C GLN A 25 15.65 -2.64 32.74
N ASP A 26 16.44 -3.53 33.33
CA ASP A 26 17.60 -4.12 32.65
C ASP A 26 17.17 -4.45 31.22
N ASP A 27 17.86 -3.90 30.20
CA ASP A 27 17.65 -4.20 28.78
C ASP A 27 17.98 -5.67 28.55
N VAL A 28 17.03 -6.54 28.86
CA VAL A 28 17.15 -7.98 28.68
C VAL A 28 16.98 -8.25 27.19
N TYR A 29 18.08 -8.40 26.46
CA TYR A 29 18.03 -8.78 25.05
C TYR A 29 18.01 -10.31 24.90
N THR A 30 16.92 -10.81 24.35
CA THR A 30 16.56 -12.23 24.28
C THR A 30 16.84 -12.84 22.90
N ARG A 31 16.74 -14.17 22.83
CA ARG A 31 16.89 -14.90 21.55
C ARG A 31 15.76 -14.62 20.58
N GLU A 32 14.56 -14.34 21.08
CA GLU A 32 13.41 -14.00 20.22
C GLU A 32 13.52 -12.59 19.64
N GLU A 33 13.99 -11.61 20.42
CA GLU A 33 14.26 -10.26 19.92
C GLU A 33 15.39 -10.28 18.88
N LEU A 34 16.47 -11.02 19.15
CA LEU A 34 17.52 -11.23 18.14
C LEU A 34 17.00 -11.90 16.87
N ALA A 35 16.03 -12.82 16.98
CA ALA A 35 15.42 -13.46 15.83
C ALA A 35 14.60 -12.46 15.00
N ASP A 36 13.80 -11.62 15.67
CA ASP A 36 13.02 -10.57 15.03
C ASP A 36 13.93 -9.54 14.33
N ASP A 37 14.92 -9.00 15.03
CA ASP A 37 15.78 -7.93 14.51
C ASP A 37 16.64 -8.38 13.33
N VAL A 38 17.18 -9.61 13.39
CA VAL A 38 18.00 -10.17 12.31
C VAL A 38 17.14 -10.48 11.10
N MET A 39 15.96 -11.05 11.29
CA MET A 39 15.06 -11.36 10.18
C MET A 39 14.52 -10.08 9.55
N GLY A 40 14.09 -9.12 10.36
CA GLY A 40 13.66 -7.80 9.90
C GLY A 40 14.79 -7.07 9.16
N THR A 41 16.04 -7.21 9.60
CA THR A 41 17.19 -6.67 8.85
C THR A 41 17.44 -7.40 7.53
N TYR A 42 17.31 -8.73 7.50
CA TYR A 42 17.41 -9.49 6.26
C TYR A 42 16.31 -9.10 5.28
N GLU A 43 15.05 -9.07 5.71
CA GLU A 43 13.90 -8.64 4.91
C GLU A 43 14.08 -7.20 4.42
N TYR A 44 14.52 -6.30 5.29
CA TYR A 44 14.83 -4.91 4.92
C TYR A 44 15.91 -4.82 3.83
N ILE A 45 16.97 -5.62 3.92
CA ILE A 45 18.05 -5.56 2.91
C ILE A 45 17.64 -6.30 1.64
N THR A 46 16.93 -7.42 1.77
CA THR A 46 16.60 -8.32 0.67
C THR A 46 15.35 -7.96 -0.09
N GLN A 47 14.46 -7.20 0.53
CA GLN A 47 13.10 -6.90 0.07
C GLN A 47 12.26 -8.17 -0.16
N GLU A 48 12.67 -9.33 0.37
CA GLU A 48 11.95 -10.60 0.23
C GLU A 48 11.26 -10.98 1.54
N PHE A 49 9.94 -11.09 1.54
CA PHE A 49 9.21 -11.70 2.64
C PHE A 49 9.31 -13.23 2.54
N SER A 50 9.89 -13.86 3.57
CA SER A 50 10.09 -15.32 3.59
C SER A 50 9.01 -16.00 4.43
N LEU A 51 7.96 -16.53 3.82
CA LEU A 51 7.02 -17.41 4.53
C LEU A 51 7.68 -18.79 4.77
N PRO A 52 7.62 -19.36 5.99
CA PRO A 52 8.10 -20.71 6.23
C PRO A 52 7.17 -21.71 5.51
N MET A 53 7.60 -22.21 4.35
CA MET A 53 6.84 -23.10 3.44
C MET A 53 6.55 -24.50 4.02
N SER A 54 6.68 -24.73 5.33
CA SER A 54 6.29 -26.00 5.95
C SER A 54 5.74 -25.84 7.36
N GLU A 55 4.58 -26.45 7.62
CA GLU A 55 3.96 -26.62 8.94
C GLU A 55 4.75 -27.54 9.89
N ARG A 56 5.99 -27.96 9.58
CA ARG A 56 6.74 -28.77 10.53
C ARG A 56 7.10 -27.94 11.76
N ILE A 57 6.49 -28.30 12.88
CA ILE A 57 6.87 -27.84 14.21
C ILE A 57 8.30 -28.32 14.48
N VAL A 58 9.25 -27.39 14.40
CA VAL A 58 10.67 -27.66 14.68
C VAL A 58 10.97 -27.55 16.19
N PHE A 59 10.33 -26.59 16.87
CA PHE A 59 10.54 -26.33 18.29
C PHE A 59 9.22 -26.39 19.07
N ASP A 60 9.23 -27.08 20.21
CA ASP A 60 8.07 -27.31 21.06
C ASP A 60 7.71 -26.08 21.91
N ASP A 61 8.67 -25.18 22.14
CA ASP A 61 8.56 -23.99 22.99
C ASP A 61 8.20 -22.70 22.24
N LYS A 62 8.09 -22.73 20.90
CA LYS A 62 7.75 -21.54 20.11
C LYS A 62 6.35 -20.97 20.39
N GLY A 63 5.40 -21.80 20.85
CA GLY A 63 4.02 -21.39 21.12
C GLY A 63 3.86 -20.45 22.33
N GLN A 64 4.94 -20.24 23.09
CA GLN A 64 4.99 -19.32 24.24
C GLN A 64 5.39 -17.89 23.81
N SER A 65 5.91 -17.72 22.60
CA SER A 65 6.49 -16.47 22.10
C SER A 65 5.57 -15.76 21.10
N GLN A 66 5.46 -14.44 21.19
CA GLN A 66 4.80 -13.61 20.17
C GLN A 66 5.58 -13.60 18.84
N TYR A 67 6.88 -13.92 18.87
CA TYR A 67 7.78 -13.99 17.71
C TYR A 67 7.86 -15.38 17.08
N LYS A 68 6.87 -16.26 17.31
CA LYS A 68 6.82 -17.65 16.80
C LYS A 68 7.16 -17.77 15.30
N MET A 69 6.72 -16.80 14.49
CA MET A 69 6.97 -16.76 13.05
C MET A 69 8.44 -16.43 12.77
N ARG A 70 8.97 -15.38 13.39
CA ARG A 70 10.37 -14.95 13.29
C ARG A 70 11.33 -16.07 13.65
N ILE A 71 11.05 -16.80 14.73
CA ILE A 71 11.83 -17.97 15.17
C ILE A 71 11.93 -19.03 14.06
N MET A 72 10.83 -19.30 13.34
CA MET A 72 10.85 -20.25 12.22
C MET A 72 11.63 -19.70 11.02
N GLN A 73 11.46 -18.42 10.69
CA GLN A 73 12.15 -17.79 9.57
C GLN A 73 13.67 -17.80 9.76
N VAL A 74 14.17 -17.38 10.93
CA VAL A 74 15.63 -17.39 11.20
C VAL A 74 16.23 -18.79 11.24
N TYR A 75 15.45 -19.79 11.63
CA TYR A 75 15.87 -21.19 11.58
C TYR A 75 16.00 -21.69 10.14
N LEU A 76 14.96 -21.48 9.32
CA LEU A 76 14.95 -21.91 7.92
C LEU A 76 15.99 -21.16 7.07
N ALA A 77 16.19 -19.88 7.35
CA ALA A 77 17.21 -19.07 6.71
C ALA A 77 18.65 -19.47 7.12
N GLY A 78 18.78 -20.25 8.20
CA GLY A 78 20.05 -20.73 8.75
C GLY A 78 20.79 -19.68 9.59
N PHE A 79 20.10 -18.63 10.04
CA PHE A 79 20.69 -17.59 10.89
C PHE A 79 20.84 -18.08 12.34
N MET A 80 19.81 -18.77 12.86
CA MET A 80 19.79 -19.26 14.23
C MET A 80 19.44 -20.75 14.29
N ASN A 81 19.99 -21.44 15.29
CA ASN A 81 19.64 -22.83 15.62
C ASN A 81 18.94 -22.86 16.98
N GLY A 82 18.23 -23.95 17.26
CA GLY A 82 17.75 -24.26 18.60
C GLY A 82 18.89 -24.45 19.59
N VAL A 83 18.60 -24.28 20.88
CA VAL A 83 19.51 -24.63 21.97
C VAL A 83 19.53 -26.14 22.24
N ASP A 84 18.51 -26.84 21.75
CA ASP A 84 18.39 -28.30 21.74
C ASP A 84 17.61 -28.75 20.48
N GLU A 85 17.48 -30.06 20.26
CA GLU A 85 16.79 -30.66 19.11
C GLU A 85 15.34 -30.17 18.94
N LYS A 86 14.69 -29.78 20.04
CA LYS A 86 13.28 -29.33 20.06
C LYS A 86 13.04 -28.03 20.82
N LEU A 87 14.09 -27.34 21.26
CA LEU A 87 13.95 -26.12 22.05
C LEU A 87 14.68 -24.96 21.37
N PHE A 88 13.97 -23.84 21.22
CA PHE A 88 14.55 -22.59 20.79
C PHE A 88 15.01 -21.71 21.96
N ALA A 89 14.32 -21.79 23.10
CA ALA A 89 14.45 -20.95 24.28
C ALA A 89 14.27 -19.44 23.98
N PRO A 90 13.04 -19.00 23.64
CA PRO A 90 12.79 -17.61 23.22
C PRO A 90 13.23 -16.57 24.26
N ASP A 91 12.84 -16.74 25.52
CA ASP A 91 13.13 -15.81 26.63
C ASP A 91 14.58 -15.85 27.11
N GLN A 92 15.41 -16.76 26.58
CA GLN A 92 16.79 -16.87 27.03
C GLN A 92 17.60 -15.69 26.50
N LYS A 93 18.39 -15.08 27.38
CA LYS A 93 19.31 -14.00 27.05
C LYS A 93 20.42 -14.45 26.11
N VAL A 94 20.82 -13.57 25.21
CA VAL A 94 21.94 -13.80 24.29
C VAL A 94 23.21 -13.12 24.77
N THR A 95 24.35 -13.77 24.56
CA THR A 95 25.65 -13.12 24.76
C THR A 95 26.08 -12.34 23.52
N ASN A 96 26.95 -11.35 23.70
CA ASN A 96 27.56 -10.60 22.61
C ASN A 96 28.18 -11.53 21.54
N ALA A 97 28.92 -12.57 21.95
CA ALA A 97 29.49 -13.55 21.00
C ALA A 97 28.42 -14.29 20.16
N GLN A 98 27.25 -14.59 20.74
CA GLN A 98 26.14 -15.22 20.02
C GLN A 98 25.55 -14.27 18.98
N VAL A 99 25.29 -13.02 19.36
CA VAL A 99 24.82 -11.96 18.45
C VAL A 99 25.75 -11.83 17.24
N MET A 100 27.06 -11.71 17.48
CA MET A 100 28.06 -11.55 16.42
C MET A 100 28.09 -12.74 15.46
N THR A 101 27.83 -13.94 15.96
CA THR A 101 27.76 -15.15 15.13
C THR A 101 26.52 -15.15 14.23
N VAL A 102 25.37 -14.72 14.75
CA VAL A 102 24.13 -14.60 13.97
C VAL A 102 24.26 -13.49 12.92
N ILE A 103 24.79 -12.33 13.31
CA ILE A 103 25.08 -11.21 12.40
C ILE A 103 26.06 -11.60 11.30
N TYR A 104 27.11 -12.37 11.62
CA TYR A 104 28.02 -12.91 10.61
C TYR A 104 27.30 -13.77 9.57
N ARG A 105 26.39 -14.66 10.00
CA ARG A 105 25.61 -15.51 9.09
C ARG A 105 24.69 -14.68 8.20
N LEU A 106 24.03 -13.67 8.77
CA LEU A 106 23.24 -12.69 8.02
C LEU A 106 24.09 -12.06 6.90
N ILE A 107 25.24 -11.50 7.24
CA ILE A 107 26.14 -10.85 6.27
C ILE A 107 26.65 -11.85 5.22
N VAL A 108 27.02 -13.08 5.60
CA VAL A 108 27.44 -14.10 4.64
C VAL A 108 26.33 -14.43 3.65
N LYS A 109 25.09 -14.57 4.12
CA LYS A 109 23.93 -14.85 3.27
C LYS A 109 23.65 -13.69 2.31
N LEU A 110 23.71 -12.45 2.80
CA LEU A 110 23.54 -11.25 1.99
C LEU A 110 24.65 -11.09 0.96
N ASN A 111 25.91 -11.34 1.34
CA ASN A 111 27.04 -11.34 0.43
C ASN A 111 26.89 -12.37 -0.69
N GLN A 112 26.44 -13.58 -0.35
CA GLN A 112 26.15 -14.62 -1.34
C GLN A 112 25.04 -14.19 -2.31
N LYS A 113 23.98 -13.57 -1.78
CA LYS A 113 22.83 -13.15 -2.57
C LYS A 113 23.18 -12.03 -3.56
N TYR A 114 23.88 -11.01 -3.10
CA TYR A 114 24.21 -9.83 -3.90
C TYR A 114 25.55 -9.93 -4.64
N ASP A 115 26.23 -11.08 -4.57
CA ASP A 115 27.61 -11.26 -5.06
C ASP A 115 28.56 -10.14 -4.57
N THR A 116 28.41 -9.77 -3.30
CA THR A 116 29.17 -8.69 -2.67
C THR A 116 30.26 -9.24 -1.77
N VAL A 117 31.41 -8.56 -1.76
CA VAL A 117 32.52 -8.88 -0.87
C VAL A 117 32.94 -7.63 -0.11
N TRP A 118 32.73 -7.65 1.20
CA TRP A 118 33.14 -6.56 2.06
C TRP A 118 34.66 -6.59 2.28
N THR A 119 35.31 -5.49 1.93
CA THR A 119 36.77 -5.32 2.00
C THR A 119 37.25 -5.35 3.46
N LYS A 120 38.40 -6.02 3.69
CA LYS A 120 39.10 -5.92 4.98
C LYS A 120 39.72 -4.53 5.13
N ASN A 121 39.40 -3.85 6.22
CA ASN A 121 39.88 -2.51 6.56
C ASN A 121 41.09 -2.55 7.51
N THR A 122 41.27 -3.66 8.24
CA THR A 122 42.36 -3.83 9.20
C THR A 122 42.77 -5.31 9.35
N SER A 123 43.95 -5.54 9.94
CA SER A 123 44.39 -6.87 10.38
C SER A 123 44.15 -7.00 11.88
N VAL A 124 43.60 -8.14 12.31
CA VAL A 124 43.35 -8.43 13.72
C VAL A 124 44.46 -9.32 14.28
N ASP A 125 44.91 -9.02 15.49
CA ASP A 125 45.84 -9.88 16.22
C ASP A 125 45.09 -11.05 16.86
N HIS A 126 45.22 -12.24 16.27
CA HIS A 126 44.50 -13.44 16.71
C HIS A 126 44.90 -13.91 18.11
N GLU A 127 46.08 -13.53 18.64
CA GLU A 127 46.45 -13.89 20.02
C GLU A 127 45.51 -13.23 21.03
N LYS A 128 45.00 -12.04 20.72
CA LYS A 128 44.03 -11.31 21.56
C LYS A 128 42.64 -11.91 21.56
N LEU A 129 42.33 -12.79 20.60
CA LEU A 129 41.06 -13.50 20.51
C LEU A 129 41.14 -14.92 21.09
N SER A 130 42.28 -15.31 21.67
CA SER A 130 42.53 -16.68 22.13
C SER A 130 41.55 -17.17 23.20
N GLY A 131 41.04 -16.26 24.03
CA GLY A 131 40.05 -16.55 25.07
C GLY A 131 38.62 -16.73 24.58
N LEU A 132 38.30 -16.31 23.35
CA LEU A 132 36.97 -16.52 22.79
C LEU A 132 36.66 -18.01 22.55
N PRO A 133 35.38 -18.41 22.63
CA PRO A 133 34.98 -19.74 22.16
C PRO A 133 35.33 -19.96 20.70
N ASP A 134 35.81 -21.16 20.34
CA ASP A 134 36.24 -21.46 18.96
C ASP A 134 35.14 -21.22 17.91
N TRP A 135 33.87 -21.43 18.28
CA TRP A 135 32.72 -21.23 17.41
C TRP A 135 32.44 -19.76 17.05
N SER A 136 32.92 -18.79 17.83
CA SER A 136 32.71 -17.35 17.57
C SER A 136 33.92 -16.66 16.93
N LYS A 137 35.12 -17.27 17.01
CA LYS A 137 36.38 -16.65 16.54
C LYS A 137 36.31 -16.18 15.09
N GLU A 138 35.72 -16.99 14.20
CA GLU A 138 35.59 -16.62 12.80
C GLU A 138 34.69 -15.40 12.63
N ALA A 139 33.51 -15.42 13.25
CA ALA A 139 32.54 -14.33 13.19
C ALA A 139 33.13 -13.03 13.74
N VAL A 140 33.70 -13.07 14.94
CA VAL A 140 34.30 -11.90 15.60
C VAL A 140 35.48 -11.36 14.78
N THR A 141 36.36 -12.22 14.26
CA THR A 141 37.44 -11.81 13.36
C THR A 141 36.89 -11.11 12.12
N TYR A 142 35.88 -11.71 11.47
CA TYR A 142 35.29 -11.17 10.24
C TYR A 142 34.75 -9.74 10.46
N LEU A 143 34.04 -9.53 11.57
CA LEU A 143 33.43 -8.25 11.91
C LEU A 143 34.48 -7.18 12.28
N LEU A 144 35.51 -7.55 13.05
CA LEU A 144 36.63 -6.67 13.42
C LEU A 144 37.43 -6.23 12.20
N GLU A 145 37.83 -7.18 11.33
CA GLU A 145 38.60 -6.88 10.11
C GLU A 145 37.87 -5.90 9.18
N ARG A 146 36.53 -5.86 9.25
CA ARG A 146 35.67 -4.99 8.42
C ARG A 146 35.22 -3.73 9.14
N GLY A 147 35.65 -3.51 10.39
CA GLY A 147 35.29 -2.34 11.19
C GLY A 147 33.78 -2.23 11.43
N ILE A 148 33.11 -3.38 11.60
CA ILE A 148 31.69 -3.43 11.99
C ILE A 148 31.58 -3.38 13.51
N ILE A 149 32.54 -4.00 14.20
CA ILE A 149 32.67 -3.93 15.66
C ILE A 149 34.08 -3.44 16.03
N SER A 150 34.24 -3.00 17.27
CA SER A 150 35.55 -2.68 17.86
C SER A 150 36.07 -3.85 18.70
N LEU A 151 37.39 -3.90 18.89
CA LEU A 151 38.01 -4.92 19.76
C LEU A 151 37.77 -4.54 21.22
N GLU A 152 37.13 -5.44 21.96
CA GLU A 152 36.86 -5.31 23.39
C GLU A 152 37.57 -6.41 24.19
N ASP A 153 37.54 -6.30 25.52
CA ASP A 153 38.07 -7.35 26.40
C ASP A 153 37.21 -8.63 26.34
N GLU A 154 37.82 -9.79 26.61
CA GLU A 154 37.16 -11.10 26.54
C GLU A 154 35.83 -11.16 27.31
N SER A 155 35.76 -10.51 28.48
CA SER A 155 34.56 -10.45 29.31
C SER A 155 33.37 -9.75 28.64
N TYR A 156 33.62 -8.86 27.67
CA TYR A 156 32.55 -8.23 26.90
C TYR A 156 31.80 -9.25 26.03
N TYR A 157 32.53 -10.17 25.41
CA TYR A 157 31.95 -11.16 24.50
C TYR A 157 31.15 -12.25 25.23
N GLU A 158 31.47 -12.49 26.50
CA GLU A 158 30.71 -13.38 27.39
C GLU A 158 29.51 -12.70 28.05
N ALA A 159 29.51 -11.36 28.12
CA ALA A 159 28.41 -10.60 28.71
C ALA A 159 27.12 -10.71 27.89
N GLU A 160 25.99 -10.51 28.57
CA GLU A 160 24.67 -10.37 27.96
C GLU A 160 24.67 -9.15 27.04
N ALA A 161 24.07 -9.30 25.86
CA ALA A 161 24.01 -8.23 24.87
C ALA A 161 22.97 -7.17 25.28
N SER A 162 23.22 -5.93 24.85
CA SER A 162 22.28 -4.81 24.94
C SER A 162 21.60 -4.61 23.59
N SER A 163 20.28 -4.45 23.57
CA SER A 163 19.50 -4.16 22.35
C SER A 163 20.08 -2.98 21.57
N GLY A 164 20.43 -1.89 22.26
CA GLY A 164 20.99 -0.69 21.62
C GLY A 164 22.35 -0.92 20.93
N ASP A 165 23.18 -1.83 21.46
CA ASP A 165 24.45 -2.20 20.81
C ASP A 165 24.20 -3.04 19.55
N VAL A 166 23.21 -3.94 19.62
CA VAL A 166 22.81 -4.78 18.48
C VAL A 166 22.21 -3.93 17.36
N ASP A 167 21.30 -3.01 17.70
CA ASP A 167 20.68 -2.08 16.77
C ASP A 167 21.72 -1.24 16.03
N ALA A 168 22.70 -0.69 16.75
CA ALA A 168 23.76 0.10 16.14
C ALA A 168 24.58 -0.70 15.11
N ILE A 169 24.81 -1.99 15.37
CA ILE A 169 25.50 -2.88 14.42
C ILE A 169 24.62 -3.17 13.21
N LEU A 170 23.34 -3.50 13.42
CA LEU A 170 22.39 -3.79 12.35
C LEU A 170 22.19 -2.56 11.44
N ASP A 171 22.10 -1.36 12.00
CA ASP A 171 22.05 -0.11 11.24
C ASP A 171 23.29 0.10 10.38
N GLN A 172 24.48 -0.21 10.90
CA GLN A 172 25.70 -0.15 10.11
C GLN A 172 25.66 -1.15 8.94
N ILE A 173 25.06 -2.32 9.12
CA ILE A 173 24.91 -3.34 8.08
C ILE A 173 23.91 -2.87 7.02
N ARG A 174 22.74 -2.37 7.44
CA ARG A 174 21.73 -1.76 6.57
C ARG A 174 22.37 -0.67 5.70
N GLY A 175 23.16 0.22 6.29
CA GLY A 175 23.87 1.28 5.59
C GLY A 175 24.97 0.82 4.63
N ARG A 176 25.51 -0.40 4.78
CA ARG A 176 26.51 -0.96 3.86
C ARG A 176 25.91 -1.69 2.67
N TYR A 177 24.74 -2.29 2.86
CA TYR A 177 23.95 -2.87 1.78
C TYR A 177 23.02 -1.85 1.14
N ASN A 178 23.22 -0.54 1.38
CA ASN A 178 22.40 0.56 0.88
C ASN A 178 22.23 0.49 -0.64
N THR A 179 21.23 -0.28 -1.06
CA THR A 179 20.46 -0.09 -2.27
C THR A 179 19.75 1.24 -2.08
N ALA A 180 19.54 2.01 -3.14
CA ALA A 180 19.08 3.40 -3.06
C ALA A 180 17.67 3.59 -2.45
N TYR A 181 17.04 2.55 -1.88
CA TYR A 181 15.62 2.46 -1.54
C TYR A 181 15.36 1.93 -0.13
N SER A 182 16.24 2.22 0.82
CA SER A 182 16.09 1.77 2.21
C SER A 182 15.15 2.67 3.05
N GLY A 183 14.26 3.43 2.43
CA GLY A 183 13.28 4.29 3.12
C GLY A 183 12.03 3.50 3.48
N GLN A 184 11.81 3.29 4.78
CA GLN A 184 10.55 2.89 5.46
C GLN A 184 9.45 2.21 4.62
N ARG A 185 9.66 0.94 4.27
CA ARG A 185 8.56 0.02 3.94
C ARG A 185 8.04 -0.60 5.23
N ILE A 186 6.83 -0.23 5.65
CA ILE A 186 6.01 -1.06 6.55
C ILE A 186 5.59 -2.29 5.72
N ASP A 187 5.72 -3.49 6.28
CA ASP A 187 5.22 -4.73 5.68
C ASP A 187 3.70 -4.58 5.45
N PHE A 188 3.18 -4.89 4.25
CA PHE A 188 1.73 -4.79 3.99
C PHE A 188 0.92 -5.65 4.96
N ASN A 189 1.49 -6.76 5.44
CA ASN A 189 0.87 -7.57 6.50
C ASN A 189 0.84 -6.82 7.85
N GLU A 190 1.88 -6.04 8.17
CA GLU A 190 1.90 -5.17 9.35
C GLU A 190 0.87 -4.03 9.22
N PHE A 191 0.65 -3.49 8.01
CA PHE A 191 -0.48 -2.60 7.72
C PHE A 191 -1.82 -3.25 8.09
N LEU A 192 -2.05 -4.49 7.63
CA LEU A 192 -3.29 -5.22 7.82
C LEU A 192 -3.54 -5.60 9.30
N GLU A 193 -2.48 -5.98 10.02
CA GLU A 193 -2.55 -6.22 11.46
C GLU A 193 -2.94 -4.96 12.25
N ARG A 194 -2.44 -3.80 11.82
CA ARG A 194 -2.76 -2.48 12.43
C ARG A 194 -4.16 -1.98 12.08
N SER A 195 -4.74 -2.42 10.95
CA SER A 195 -6.10 -2.01 10.55
C SER A 195 -7.22 -2.64 11.39
N GLY A 196 -6.98 -3.76 12.09
CA GLY A 196 -7.89 -4.30 13.11
C GLY A 196 -8.12 -5.81 13.01
N ASN A 197 -7.51 -6.56 13.91
CA ASN A 197 -7.58 -8.03 13.97
C ASN A 197 -8.87 -8.57 14.64
N THR A 198 -10.06 -8.22 14.12
CA THR A 198 -11.32 -8.86 14.57
C THR A 198 -12.23 -9.17 13.39
N ALA A 199 -12.03 -10.35 12.80
CA ALA A 199 -13.04 -11.07 12.03
C ALA A 199 -14.31 -11.27 12.89
N ALA A 200 -15.22 -10.30 12.81
CA ALA A 200 -16.53 -10.37 13.44
C ALA A 200 -17.58 -9.76 12.52
N ASN A 201 -18.10 -10.60 11.63
CA ASN A 201 -19.34 -10.44 10.86
C ASN A 201 -19.41 -9.19 9.98
N ILE A 202 -18.76 -9.24 8.82
CA ILE A 202 -19.02 -8.32 7.72
C ILE A 202 -20.20 -8.89 6.93
N GLU A 203 -21.39 -8.30 7.08
CA GLU A 203 -22.48 -8.51 6.13
C GLU A 203 -22.08 -7.81 4.82
N SER A 204 -21.81 -8.61 3.79
CA SER A 204 -21.41 -8.20 2.45
C SER A 204 -22.26 -7.05 1.89
N SER A 205 -21.64 -5.91 1.61
CA SER A 205 -22.17 -4.97 0.60
C SER A 205 -21.03 -4.40 -0.24
N VAL A 206 -20.64 -5.18 -1.26
CA VAL A 206 -19.73 -4.79 -2.35
C VAL A 206 -20.33 -3.64 -3.13
N ILE A 207 -19.69 -2.46 -3.16
CA ILE A 207 -19.70 -1.51 -4.31
C ILE A 207 -18.42 -0.66 -4.26
N ASN A 208 -17.34 -1.08 -4.93
CA ASN A 208 -16.18 -0.24 -5.21
C ASN A 208 -16.43 0.60 -6.48
N ASP A 209 -17.00 1.79 -6.33
CA ASP A 209 -17.02 2.81 -7.39
C ASP A 209 -15.67 3.56 -7.43
N SER A 210 -14.58 2.82 -7.66
CA SER A 210 -13.22 3.36 -7.65
C SER A 210 -13.07 4.51 -8.64
N GLY A 211 -12.86 5.72 -8.11
CA GLY A 211 -12.30 6.85 -8.84
C GLY A 211 -13.21 7.60 -9.82
N SER A 212 -14.54 7.54 -9.65
CA SER A 212 -15.47 8.17 -10.59
C SER A 212 -15.65 9.68 -10.35
N TYR A 213 -15.82 10.47 -11.41
CA TYR A 213 -16.20 11.89 -11.29
C TYR A 213 -17.72 12.10 -11.33
N ILE A 214 -18.46 11.04 -11.67
CA ILE A 214 -19.92 11.00 -11.76
C ILE A 214 -20.36 9.74 -11.01
N VAL A 215 -21.27 9.87 -10.05
CA VAL A 215 -21.77 8.72 -9.27
C VAL A 215 -23.27 8.81 -9.07
N LYS A 216 -24.00 7.72 -9.32
CA LYS A 216 -25.41 7.61 -8.96
C LYS A 216 -25.53 7.13 -7.52
N TYR A 217 -26.33 7.84 -6.74
CA TYR A 217 -26.62 7.48 -5.37
C TYR A 217 -28.10 7.74 -5.07
N ASN A 218 -28.84 6.66 -4.81
CA ASN A 218 -30.31 6.65 -4.75
C ASN A 218 -30.93 7.22 -6.04
N ASP A 219 -31.86 8.17 -5.89
CA ASP A 219 -32.53 8.86 -7.00
C ASP A 219 -31.72 10.06 -7.54
N TYR A 220 -30.45 10.20 -7.16
CA TYR A 220 -29.61 11.34 -7.51
C TYR A 220 -28.38 10.92 -8.31
N LEU A 221 -27.97 11.80 -9.22
CA LEU A 221 -26.68 11.74 -9.90
C LEU A 221 -25.78 12.86 -9.38
N TYR A 222 -24.67 12.51 -8.75
CA TYR A 222 -23.67 13.44 -8.23
C TYR A 222 -22.53 13.62 -9.23
N TYR A 223 -22.07 14.85 -9.41
CA TYR A 223 -21.00 15.20 -10.35
C TYR A 223 -20.36 16.53 -9.99
N TYR A 224 -19.16 16.79 -10.52
CA TYR A 224 -18.52 18.09 -10.45
C TYR A 224 -18.85 18.97 -11.65
N LYS A 225 -19.15 20.23 -11.37
CA LYS A 225 -19.38 21.30 -12.32
C LYS A 225 -18.18 22.24 -12.27
N TYR A 226 -17.39 22.25 -13.33
CA TYR A 226 -16.14 23.01 -13.39
C TYR A 226 -16.38 24.44 -13.90
N PHE A 227 -15.71 25.40 -13.27
CA PHE A 227 -15.66 26.81 -13.63
C PHE A 227 -14.19 27.25 -13.77
N ALA A 228 -13.97 28.47 -14.26
CA ALA A 228 -12.63 29.01 -14.46
C ALA A 228 -11.79 29.11 -13.18
N ASP A 229 -12.42 29.28 -12.02
CA ASP A 229 -11.79 29.56 -10.73
C ASP A 229 -12.23 28.62 -9.60
N HIS A 230 -13.14 27.67 -9.85
CA HIS A 230 -13.60 26.70 -8.84
C HIS A 230 -14.29 25.51 -9.51
N ALA A 231 -14.62 24.48 -8.71
CA ALA A 231 -15.53 23.43 -9.13
C ALA A 231 -16.60 23.23 -8.06
N ASP A 232 -17.85 23.07 -8.46
CA ASP A 232 -18.95 22.80 -7.54
C ASP A 232 -19.33 21.32 -7.59
N LEU A 233 -19.49 20.70 -6.42
CA LEU A 233 -20.20 19.44 -6.30
C LEU A 233 -21.69 19.71 -6.43
N CYS A 234 -22.32 19.10 -7.43
CA CYS A 234 -23.74 19.20 -7.69
C CYS A 234 -24.39 17.81 -7.64
N ARG A 235 -25.70 17.79 -7.43
CA ARG A 235 -26.54 16.61 -7.64
C ARG A 235 -27.74 16.93 -8.52
N VAL A 236 -28.16 16.00 -9.35
CA VAL A 236 -29.41 16.08 -10.13
C VAL A 236 -30.36 15.00 -9.67
N ASP A 237 -31.61 15.39 -9.35
CA ASP A 237 -32.69 14.46 -9.06
C ASP A 237 -33.18 13.81 -10.36
N LEU A 238 -32.99 12.50 -10.49
CA LEU A 238 -33.32 11.75 -11.71
C LEU A 238 -34.84 11.62 -11.93
N ARG A 239 -35.68 11.93 -10.93
CA ARG A 239 -37.15 11.82 -11.02
C ARG A 239 -37.77 13.03 -11.73
N ASN A 240 -37.15 14.20 -11.61
CA ASN A 240 -37.70 15.47 -12.11
C ASN A 240 -36.68 16.35 -12.86
N GLY A 241 -35.39 15.98 -12.86
CA GLY A 241 -34.30 16.69 -13.51
C GLY A 241 -33.79 17.93 -12.77
N SER A 242 -34.18 18.18 -11.51
CA SER A 242 -33.73 19.36 -10.78
C SER A 242 -32.28 19.23 -10.32
N GLU A 243 -31.45 20.21 -10.69
CA GLU A 243 -30.06 20.36 -10.21
C GLU A 243 -30.05 21.10 -8.86
N GLU A 244 -29.28 20.57 -7.91
CA GLU A 244 -29.03 21.15 -6.59
C GLU A 244 -27.53 21.24 -6.33
N TYR A 245 -27.12 22.34 -5.70
CA TYR A 245 -25.75 22.56 -5.25
C TYR A 245 -25.51 21.84 -3.91
N VAL A 246 -24.32 21.24 -3.75
CA VAL A 246 -23.92 20.50 -2.54
C VAL A 246 -22.76 21.18 -1.83
N ASP A 247 -21.63 21.41 -2.51
CA ASP A 247 -20.41 22.01 -1.94
C ASP A 247 -19.53 22.65 -3.04
N THR A 248 -18.57 23.50 -2.67
CA THR A 248 -17.60 24.14 -3.58
C THR A 248 -16.18 23.69 -3.26
N LEU A 249 -15.41 23.38 -4.30
CA LEU A 249 -13.96 23.33 -4.31
C LEU A 249 -13.41 24.72 -4.65
N THR A 250 -13.02 25.49 -3.65
CA THR A 250 -12.33 26.77 -3.87
C THR A 250 -10.90 26.51 -4.35
N HIS A 251 -10.50 27.11 -5.48
CA HIS A 251 -9.09 27.17 -5.87
C HIS A 251 -8.31 27.92 -4.78
N ALA A 252 -7.18 27.34 -4.36
CA ALA A 252 -6.06 28.19 -3.96
C ALA A 252 -5.50 28.85 -5.24
N ASP A 253 -5.01 30.08 -5.16
CA ASP A 253 -4.54 31.01 -6.22
C ASP A 253 -3.53 30.47 -7.28
N THR A 254 -3.36 29.16 -7.45
CA THR A 254 -2.28 28.54 -8.23
C THR A 254 -2.70 28.05 -9.63
N GLY A 255 -3.99 28.04 -9.98
CA GLY A 255 -4.45 27.61 -11.31
C GLY A 255 -4.40 26.10 -11.55
N TYR A 256 -4.36 25.29 -10.49
CA TYR A 256 -4.37 23.83 -10.57
C TYR A 256 -5.64 23.27 -9.91
N SER A 257 -6.48 22.58 -10.68
CA SER A 257 -7.63 21.84 -10.13
C SER A 257 -7.13 20.63 -9.36
N GLY A 258 -7.22 20.68 -8.03
CA GLY A 258 -6.95 19.54 -7.16
C GLY A 258 -7.81 18.32 -7.52
N VAL A 259 -7.27 17.12 -7.29
CA VAL A 259 -7.94 15.84 -7.56
C VAL A 259 -9.24 15.74 -6.75
N ALA A 260 -10.38 15.80 -7.44
CA ALA A 260 -11.71 15.68 -6.85
C ALA A 260 -12.39 14.43 -7.39
N ARG A 261 -12.73 13.47 -6.52
CA ARG A 261 -13.39 12.21 -6.90
C ARG A 261 -14.65 12.01 -6.07
N ILE A 262 -15.65 11.35 -6.65
CA ILE A 262 -16.89 10.92 -5.99
C ILE A 262 -16.91 9.40 -5.99
N PHE A 263 -17.22 8.79 -4.86
CA PHE A 263 -17.13 7.33 -4.72
C PHE A 263 -18.07 6.83 -3.64
N ARG A 264 -18.28 5.52 -3.61
CA ARG A 264 -19.13 4.84 -2.64
C ARG A 264 -18.29 3.86 -1.83
N ILE A 265 -18.54 3.80 -0.53
CA ILE A 265 -17.99 2.82 0.40
C ILE A 265 -19.15 2.39 1.30
N ASP A 266 -19.40 1.09 1.42
CA ASP A 266 -20.45 0.51 2.29
C ASP A 266 -21.81 1.20 2.14
N GLY A 267 -22.19 1.46 0.89
CA GLY A 267 -23.45 2.10 0.56
C GLY A 267 -23.55 3.58 0.95
N ARG A 268 -22.50 4.21 1.48
CA ARG A 268 -22.42 5.66 1.73
C ARG A 268 -21.69 6.36 0.59
N LEU A 269 -22.06 7.62 0.36
CA LEU A 269 -21.45 8.45 -0.68
C LEU A 269 -20.36 9.32 -0.07
N TYR A 270 -19.24 9.45 -0.77
CA TYR A 270 -18.10 10.25 -0.36
C TYR A 270 -17.59 11.08 -1.53
N TYR A 271 -16.87 12.15 -1.21
CA TYR A 271 -16.13 12.92 -2.19
C TYR A 271 -14.83 13.49 -1.61
N SER A 272 -13.84 13.71 -2.47
CA SER A 272 -12.58 14.36 -2.11
C SER A 272 -12.52 15.80 -2.63
N LYS A 273 -11.84 16.68 -1.89
CA LYS A 273 -11.44 18.01 -2.37
C LYS A 273 -10.06 18.38 -1.86
N SER A 274 -9.28 19.06 -2.70
CA SER A 274 -7.99 19.58 -2.27
C SER A 274 -8.14 20.66 -1.20
N THR A 275 -7.23 20.64 -0.22
CA THR A 275 -7.10 21.66 0.83
C THR A 275 -5.94 22.62 0.48
N ASP A 276 -6.05 23.88 0.94
CA ASP A 276 -5.26 25.06 0.55
C ASP A 276 -3.85 24.78 -0.03
N LYS A 277 -3.63 25.26 -1.27
CA LYS A 277 -2.41 25.20 -2.11
C LYS A 277 -2.20 23.97 -2.98
N GLY A 278 -3.12 23.01 -3.01
CA GLY A 278 -2.98 21.81 -3.85
C GLY A 278 -2.14 20.71 -3.18
N ASP A 279 -1.60 20.97 -1.99
CA ASP A 279 -0.62 20.12 -1.32
C ASP A 279 -1.24 19.09 -0.37
N SER A 280 -2.58 19.06 -0.28
CA SER A 280 -3.32 18.17 0.62
C SER A 280 -4.74 17.97 0.10
N PHE A 281 -5.43 16.93 0.58
CA PHE A 281 -6.80 16.63 0.16
C PHE A 281 -7.63 16.05 1.31
N ALA A 282 -8.82 16.61 1.43
CA ALA A 282 -9.81 16.24 2.41
C ALA A 282 -10.90 15.36 1.80
N VAL A 283 -11.33 14.36 2.57
CA VAL A 283 -12.43 13.46 2.23
C VAL A 283 -13.65 13.83 3.08
N TYR A 284 -14.81 13.82 2.43
CA TYR A 284 -16.09 14.14 3.03
C TYR A 284 -17.10 13.05 2.70
N SER A 285 -17.99 12.74 3.63
CA SER A 285 -19.15 11.89 3.40
C SER A 285 -20.42 12.70 3.19
N ILE A 286 -21.37 12.13 2.45
CA ILE A 286 -22.70 12.66 2.19
C ILE A 286 -23.72 11.63 2.67
N ASP A 287 -24.51 12.03 3.67
CA ASP A 287 -25.67 11.24 4.10
C ASP A 287 -26.88 11.59 3.23
N ALA A 288 -27.57 10.58 2.71
CA ALA A 288 -28.78 10.78 1.93
C ALA A 288 -29.87 11.55 2.71
N ASN A 289 -29.90 11.39 4.03
CA ASN A 289 -30.85 12.06 4.93
C ASN A 289 -30.34 13.40 5.47
N TYR A 290 -29.04 13.67 5.35
CA TYR A 290 -28.42 14.91 5.85
C TYR A 290 -27.49 15.49 4.77
N PRO A 291 -27.96 16.47 3.99
CA PRO A 291 -27.26 16.92 2.78
C PRO A 291 -25.98 17.72 3.07
N ALA A 292 -25.72 18.09 4.33
CA ALA A 292 -24.50 18.78 4.68
C ALA A 292 -23.33 17.78 4.71
N PRO A 293 -22.27 18.01 3.91
CA PRO A 293 -21.08 17.18 3.94
C PRO A 293 -20.47 17.07 5.33
N ARG A 294 -20.05 15.86 5.70
CA ARG A 294 -19.30 15.61 6.94
C ARG A 294 -17.85 15.36 6.58
N PHE A 295 -16.93 16.08 7.24
CA PHE A 295 -15.50 15.84 7.10
C PHE A 295 -15.10 14.50 7.73
N GLU A 296 -14.39 13.67 6.97
CA GLU A 296 -13.91 12.36 7.39
C GLU A 296 -12.39 12.34 7.62
N GLY A 297 -11.64 13.13 6.85
CA GLY A 297 -10.24 13.37 7.17
C GLY A 297 -9.45 14.10 6.09
N ASN A 298 -8.18 14.38 6.35
CA ASN A 298 -7.27 15.04 5.42
C ASN A 298 -5.96 14.27 5.27
N ILE A 299 -5.41 14.27 4.05
CA ILE A 299 -4.07 13.77 3.77
C ILE A 299 -3.14 14.93 3.49
N ASN A 300 -2.14 15.08 4.34
CA ASN A 300 -1.15 16.15 4.28
C ASN A 300 0.05 15.77 3.41
N GLU A 301 -0.21 15.26 2.21
CA GLU A 301 0.84 14.95 1.24
C GLU A 301 0.64 15.70 -0.06
N LEU A 302 1.75 16.25 -0.55
CA LEU A 302 1.80 17.07 -1.73
C LEU A 302 1.53 16.19 -2.95
N ILE A 303 0.28 16.14 -3.41
CA ILE A 303 -0.08 15.48 -4.66
C ILE A 303 0.12 16.48 -5.78
N TYR A 304 1.11 16.24 -6.65
CA TYR A 304 1.15 16.95 -7.92
C TYR A 304 0.04 16.39 -8.81
N ALA A 305 -1.09 17.09 -8.86
CA ALA A 305 -2.17 16.82 -9.83
C ALA A 305 -1.78 17.25 -11.26
N TYR A 306 -0.53 17.04 -11.66
CA TYR A 306 -0.09 17.22 -13.04
C TYR A 306 -0.43 15.94 -13.80
N SER A 307 -1.51 15.94 -14.58
CA SER A 307 -1.61 14.97 -15.67
C SER A 307 -2.53 15.41 -16.80
N ASP A 308 -2.23 16.55 -17.44
CA ASP A 308 -2.46 16.62 -18.89
C ASP A 308 -1.48 15.65 -19.60
N ASP A 309 -0.31 15.44 -19.00
CA ASP A 309 0.60 14.35 -19.34
C ASP A 309 0.23 13.11 -18.53
N LEU A 310 -0.40 12.13 -19.19
CA LEU A 310 -0.06 10.68 -19.31
C LEU A 310 0.91 10.00 -18.30
N SER A 311 1.29 10.61 -17.19
CA SER A 311 2.21 10.08 -16.20
C SER A 311 1.39 9.23 -15.22
N ILE A 312 1.37 7.95 -15.57
CA ILE A 312 0.83 6.74 -14.93
C ILE A 312 1.27 6.55 -13.46
N TYR A 313 1.91 7.55 -12.83
CA TYR A 313 2.78 7.37 -11.67
C TYR A 313 2.18 7.75 -10.31
N ASP A 314 1.10 8.53 -10.28
CA ASP A 314 0.47 9.00 -9.04
C ASP A 314 -1.01 8.56 -9.00
N GLU A 315 -1.24 7.25 -8.81
CA GLU A 315 -2.59 6.73 -8.59
C GLU A 315 -3.19 7.30 -7.30
N PHE A 316 -4.48 7.63 -7.39
CA PHE A 316 -5.29 8.08 -6.29
C PHE A 316 -6.52 7.18 -6.18
N LYS A 317 -6.63 6.35 -5.16
CA LYS A 317 -7.84 5.54 -4.90
C LYS A 317 -8.30 5.73 -3.47
N ILE A 318 -9.60 5.70 -3.26
CA ILE A 318 -10.19 5.71 -1.92
C ILE A 318 -11.04 4.46 -1.81
N PHE A 319 -10.87 3.73 -0.71
CA PHE A 319 -11.55 2.46 -0.46
C PHE A 319 -11.86 2.34 1.04
N GLY A 320 -12.83 1.47 1.35
CA GLY A 320 -13.18 1.15 2.74
C GLY A 320 -12.65 -0.21 3.15
N LEU A 321 -12.28 -0.33 4.41
CA LEU A 321 -11.90 -1.60 5.02
C LEU A 321 -12.30 -1.54 6.50
N ASP A 322 -13.11 -2.51 6.96
CA ASP A 322 -13.62 -2.58 8.33
C ASP A 322 -14.31 -1.30 8.84
N GLY A 323 -15.05 -0.62 7.96
CA GLY A 323 -15.73 0.64 8.28
C GLY A 323 -14.81 1.85 8.45
N GLU A 324 -13.51 1.67 8.21
CA GLU A 324 -12.50 2.71 8.14
C GLU A 324 -12.24 3.11 6.67
N ILE A 325 -11.75 4.32 6.45
CA ILE A 325 -11.49 4.85 5.11
C ILE A 325 -9.99 4.90 4.87
N TYR A 326 -9.57 4.34 3.74
CA TYR A 326 -8.20 4.34 3.29
C TYR A 326 -8.07 5.05 1.95
N VAL A 327 -6.92 5.67 1.73
CA VAL A 327 -6.59 6.34 0.50
C VAL A 327 -5.24 5.82 0.00
N LEU A 328 -5.21 5.29 -1.21
CA LEU A 328 -3.98 5.13 -1.97
C LEU A 328 -3.66 6.48 -2.63
N ALA A 329 -2.50 7.06 -2.35
CA ALA A 329 -1.99 8.27 -2.99
C ALA A 329 -0.47 8.20 -3.09
N ARG A 330 0.10 8.57 -4.24
CA ARG A 330 1.57 8.55 -4.47
C ARG A 330 2.22 7.22 -4.05
N ARG A 331 1.54 6.13 -4.40
CA ARG A 331 1.93 4.75 -4.06
C ARG A 331 1.89 4.40 -2.58
N SER A 332 1.30 5.23 -1.75
CA SER A 332 1.18 4.98 -0.31
C SER A 332 -0.28 4.86 0.09
N VAL A 333 -0.58 3.91 0.97
CA VAL A 333 -1.90 3.74 1.55
C VAL A 333 -1.94 4.49 2.87
N TYR A 334 -2.94 5.34 3.05
CA TYR A 334 -3.17 6.11 4.26
C TYR A 334 -4.50 5.72 4.88
N LYS A 335 -4.54 5.57 6.20
CA LYS A 335 -5.78 5.52 6.97
C LYS A 335 -6.21 6.94 7.31
N LEU A 336 -7.48 7.27 7.07
CA LEU A 336 -8.04 8.55 7.48
C LEU A 336 -8.46 8.49 8.94
N ASN A 337 -7.88 9.36 9.77
CA ASN A 337 -8.18 9.46 11.20
C ASN A 337 -8.60 10.91 11.58
N GLY A 338 -9.53 11.51 10.82
CA GLY A 338 -9.92 12.91 10.99
C GLY A 338 -8.84 13.87 10.51
N ASP A 339 -8.40 14.80 11.36
CA ASP A 339 -7.49 15.89 10.95
C ASP A 339 -6.09 15.41 10.50
N VAL A 340 -5.73 14.16 10.80
CA VAL A 340 -4.43 13.57 10.46
C VAL A 340 -4.65 12.24 9.75
N SER A 341 -4.02 12.05 8.61
CA SER A 341 -3.86 10.76 7.96
C SER A 341 -2.66 10.02 8.53
N GLU A 342 -2.81 8.74 8.82
CA GLU A 342 -1.69 7.85 9.14
C GLU A 342 -1.28 7.11 7.88
N ARG A 343 0.00 7.20 7.50
CA ARG A 343 0.53 6.40 6.40
C ARG A 343 0.73 4.97 6.86
N MET A 344 0.07 4.05 6.18
CA MET A 344 -0.02 2.65 6.56
C MET A 344 0.87 1.75 5.73
N ALA A 345 0.93 1.98 4.42
CA ALA A 345 1.79 1.23 3.50
C ALA A 345 2.41 2.17 2.47
N GLU A 346 3.53 1.76 1.88
CA GLU A 346 4.19 2.44 0.76
C GLU A 346 4.38 1.45 -0.39
N ASN A 347 4.69 1.97 -1.57
CA ASN A 347 4.99 1.18 -2.77
C ASN A 347 3.84 0.29 -3.25
N VAL A 348 2.59 0.69 -3.02
CA VAL A 348 1.40 0.06 -3.61
C VAL A 348 1.12 0.74 -4.94
N SER A 349 1.24 0.04 -6.07
CA SER A 349 0.91 0.64 -7.37
C SER A 349 -0.60 0.78 -7.53
N ASP A 350 -1.33 -0.25 -7.11
CA ASP A 350 -2.78 -0.27 -7.15
C ASP A 350 -3.39 -1.23 -6.12
N ILE A 351 -4.64 -1.00 -5.74
CA ILE A 351 -5.39 -1.77 -4.75
C ILE A 351 -6.89 -1.86 -5.12
N CYS A 352 -7.49 -2.99 -4.76
CA CYS A 352 -8.91 -3.28 -4.84
C CYS A 352 -9.32 -4.14 -3.64
N VAL A 353 -10.50 -3.88 -3.08
CA VAL A 353 -11.06 -4.66 -1.95
C VAL A 353 -12.34 -5.31 -2.41
N ASP A 354 -12.45 -6.64 -2.36
CA ASP A 354 -13.66 -7.36 -2.71
C ASP A 354 -14.02 -8.34 -1.58
N GLY A 355 -15.06 -7.99 -0.82
CA GLY A 355 -15.47 -8.76 0.35
C GLY A 355 -14.35 -8.88 1.39
N ASP A 356 -13.96 -10.11 1.66
CA ASP A 356 -12.87 -10.51 2.55
C ASP A 356 -11.49 -10.52 1.86
N LYS A 357 -11.39 -10.17 0.58
CA LYS A 357 -10.13 -10.20 -0.17
C LYS A 357 -9.64 -8.81 -0.54
N ILE A 358 -8.34 -8.61 -0.40
CA ILE A 358 -7.64 -7.40 -0.83
C ILE A 358 -6.66 -7.78 -1.93
N TYR A 359 -6.91 -7.28 -3.12
CA TYR A 359 -6.05 -7.45 -4.28
C TYR A 359 -5.20 -6.21 -4.46
N TYR A 360 -3.89 -6.38 -4.55
CA TYR A 360 -2.98 -5.25 -4.67
C TYR A 360 -1.77 -5.60 -5.53
N SER A 361 -1.20 -4.57 -6.15
CA SER A 361 0.05 -4.66 -6.89
C SER A 361 1.07 -3.74 -6.24
N LEU A 362 2.34 -4.16 -6.26
CA LEU A 362 3.45 -3.42 -5.67
C LEU A 362 4.28 -2.71 -6.74
N PHE A 363 4.97 -1.67 -6.31
CA PHE A 363 5.81 -0.84 -7.15
C PHE A 363 7.25 -0.83 -6.59
N GLU A 364 8.21 -1.45 -7.27
CA GLU A 364 9.61 -1.52 -6.77
C GLU A 364 10.58 -0.82 -7.72
N ASP A 365 11.56 -0.05 -7.23
CA ASP A 365 12.68 0.45 -8.04
C ASP A 365 12.32 1.16 -9.37
N ASP A 366 11.21 1.90 -9.44
CA ASP A 366 10.68 2.49 -10.68
C ASP A 366 10.28 1.48 -11.77
N ILE A 367 10.18 0.21 -11.38
CA ILE A 367 9.73 -0.94 -12.17
C ILE A 367 8.62 -1.65 -11.40
N ASN A 368 7.37 -1.49 -11.82
CA ASN A 368 6.26 -2.24 -11.23
C ASN A 368 6.59 -3.75 -11.25
N THR A 369 6.53 -4.41 -10.09
CA THR A 369 6.86 -5.84 -9.96
C THR A 369 5.76 -6.76 -10.43
N GLY A 370 4.77 -6.23 -11.15
CA GLY A 370 4.06 -6.91 -12.24
C GLY A 370 3.13 -8.04 -11.84
N GLY A 371 3.12 -8.48 -10.58
CA GLY A 371 2.16 -9.43 -10.03
C GLY A 371 1.03 -8.77 -9.24
N ILE A 372 -0.10 -9.47 -9.13
CA ILE A 372 -1.21 -9.12 -8.24
C ILE A 372 -1.20 -10.10 -7.08
N MET A 373 -1.06 -9.56 -5.87
CA MET A 373 -1.21 -10.28 -4.62
C MET A 373 -2.68 -10.25 -4.19
N CYS A 374 -3.17 -11.33 -3.59
CA CYS A 374 -4.43 -11.39 -2.87
C CYS A 374 -4.16 -11.70 -1.41
N TYR A 375 -4.56 -10.79 -0.53
CA TYR A 375 -4.67 -11.04 0.89
C TYR A 375 -6.10 -11.47 1.21
N ASP A 376 -6.27 -12.68 1.73
CA ASP A 376 -7.52 -13.20 2.23
C ASP A 376 -7.63 -12.88 3.73
N MET A 377 -8.61 -12.07 4.11
CA MET A 377 -8.82 -11.59 5.48
C MET A 377 -9.42 -12.66 6.38
N ASP A 378 -10.10 -13.66 5.82
CA ASP A 378 -10.77 -14.71 6.57
C ASP A 378 -9.75 -15.70 7.15
N ASP A 379 -8.74 -16.07 6.36
CA ASP A 379 -7.68 -16.98 6.79
C ASP A 379 -6.30 -16.32 7.02
N MET A 380 -6.21 -15.01 6.79
CA MET A 380 -5.01 -14.19 6.92
C MET A 380 -3.86 -14.66 6.03
N THR A 381 -4.17 -15.27 4.88
CA THR A 381 -3.17 -15.70 3.92
C THR A 381 -2.91 -14.65 2.85
N ASN A 382 -1.67 -14.57 2.41
CA ASN A 382 -1.28 -13.72 1.30
C ASN A 382 -0.77 -14.62 0.18
N THR A 383 -1.42 -14.52 -0.98
CA THR A 383 -1.19 -15.39 -2.12
C THR A 383 -0.86 -14.56 -3.34
N GLU A 384 0.18 -14.93 -4.08
CA GLU A 384 0.41 -14.38 -5.41
C GLU A 384 -0.70 -14.94 -6.31
N THR A 385 -1.65 -14.08 -6.70
CA THR A 385 -2.79 -14.49 -7.53
C THR A 385 -2.46 -14.39 -8.98
N VAL A 386 -1.79 -13.31 -9.40
CA VAL A 386 -1.26 -13.20 -10.76
C VAL A 386 0.23 -13.02 -10.62
N SER A 387 1.02 -13.94 -11.18
CA SER A 387 2.47 -13.82 -11.06
C SER A 387 3.03 -12.76 -12.01
N ASP A 388 4.12 -12.12 -11.59
CA ASP A 388 4.91 -11.21 -12.45
C ASP A 388 5.37 -11.93 -13.74
N GLU A 389 5.71 -13.21 -13.64
CA GLU A 389 6.09 -14.04 -14.79
C GLU A 389 4.95 -14.18 -15.79
N GLU A 390 3.71 -14.45 -15.33
CA GLU A 390 2.55 -14.56 -16.21
C GLU A 390 2.21 -13.24 -16.92
N VAL A 391 2.29 -12.11 -16.21
CA VAL A 391 2.06 -10.78 -16.80
C VAL A 391 3.15 -10.46 -17.83
N ARG A 392 4.41 -10.77 -17.53
CA ARG A 392 5.53 -10.57 -18.46
C ARG A 392 5.45 -11.49 -19.68
N GLU A 393 5.09 -12.75 -19.48
CA GLU A 393 4.92 -13.72 -20.57
C GLU A 393 3.82 -13.27 -21.53
N TYR A 394 2.69 -12.80 -20.99
CA TYR A 394 1.59 -12.24 -21.80
C TYR A 394 2.06 -11.00 -22.60
N ASN A 395 2.72 -10.05 -21.93
CA ASN A 395 3.11 -8.78 -22.56
C ASN A 395 4.19 -8.95 -23.64
N LYS A 396 4.89 -10.10 -23.72
CA LYS A 396 5.98 -10.37 -24.68
C LYS A 396 7.06 -9.27 -24.70
N THR A 397 7.17 -8.49 -23.63
CA THR A 397 8.10 -7.36 -23.54
C THR A 397 9.46 -7.88 -23.07
N THR A 398 10.41 -7.99 -24.00
CA THR A 398 11.82 -8.31 -23.71
C THR A 398 12.64 -7.07 -23.32
N VAL A 399 12.00 -5.95 -22.99
CA VAL A 399 12.70 -4.67 -22.79
C VAL A 399 12.67 -4.33 -21.31
N TYR A 400 13.79 -4.60 -20.64
CA TYR A 400 14.20 -3.90 -19.44
C TYR A 400 14.15 -2.39 -19.73
N GLY A 401 13.20 -1.64 -19.15
CA GLY A 401 13.17 -0.19 -19.33
C GLY A 401 11.96 0.52 -18.74
N ASP A 402 10.75 0.13 -19.13
CA ASP A 402 9.53 0.84 -18.76
C ASP A 402 8.52 -0.16 -18.18
N GLY A 403 8.36 -0.13 -16.85
CA GLY A 403 7.71 -1.17 -16.05
C GLY A 403 6.29 -1.57 -16.49
N CYS A 404 5.92 -2.82 -16.20
CA CYS A 404 4.56 -3.32 -16.40
C CYS A 404 3.64 -2.75 -15.32
N THR A 405 3.15 -1.52 -15.48
CA THR A 405 2.27 -0.95 -14.45
C THR A 405 0.91 -1.65 -14.48
N ILE A 406 0.59 -2.43 -13.45
CA ILE A 406 -0.78 -2.89 -13.19
C ILE A 406 -1.57 -1.71 -12.63
N GLN A 407 -2.69 -1.41 -13.26
CA GLN A 407 -3.59 -0.32 -12.88
C GLN A 407 -5.05 -0.72 -12.94
N ASN A 408 -5.89 0.04 -12.26
CA ASN A 408 -7.34 -0.17 -12.21
C ASN A 408 -7.73 -1.64 -11.94
N ILE A 409 -7.09 -2.29 -10.96
CA ILE A 409 -7.49 -3.60 -10.45
C ILE A 409 -8.96 -3.53 -10.03
N PHE A 410 -9.72 -4.46 -10.56
CA PHE A 410 -11.14 -4.63 -10.34
C PHE A 410 -11.43 -6.13 -10.26
N VAL A 411 -12.32 -6.51 -9.34
CA VAL A 411 -12.68 -7.91 -9.11
C VAL A 411 -14.18 -8.03 -9.34
N ASP A 412 -14.59 -9.10 -10.02
CA ASP A 412 -15.98 -9.48 -10.16
C ASP A 412 -16.06 -11.00 -10.06
N GLU A 413 -16.73 -11.47 -9.00
CA GLU A 413 -16.74 -12.87 -8.60
C GLU A 413 -15.28 -13.37 -8.45
N ASP A 414 -14.89 -14.42 -9.18
CA ASP A 414 -13.54 -14.98 -9.15
C ASP A 414 -12.68 -14.44 -10.31
N VAL A 415 -13.05 -13.32 -10.94
CA VAL A 415 -12.32 -12.78 -12.09
C VAL A 415 -11.69 -11.43 -11.77
N LEU A 416 -10.38 -11.37 -11.93
CA LEU A 416 -9.59 -10.16 -11.87
C LEU A 416 -9.55 -9.48 -13.24
N TYR A 417 -9.86 -8.19 -13.26
CA TYR A 417 -9.67 -7.30 -14.39
C TYR A 417 -8.68 -6.21 -14.02
N PHE A 418 -7.72 -5.93 -14.89
CA PHE A 418 -6.72 -4.90 -14.63
C PHE A 418 -6.17 -4.38 -15.96
N ILE A 419 -5.57 -3.20 -15.95
CA ILE A 419 -4.89 -2.63 -17.11
C ILE A 419 -3.43 -3.05 -17.04
N GLY A 420 -2.95 -3.68 -18.12
CA GLY A 420 -1.55 -4.07 -18.29
C GLY A 420 -0.65 -2.96 -18.85
N ALA A 421 0.65 -3.24 -18.92
CA ALA A 421 1.78 -2.36 -19.27
C ALA A 421 1.53 -1.16 -20.25
N PRO A 422 2.27 -0.05 -20.06
CA PRO A 422 2.01 1.26 -20.68
C PRO A 422 2.03 1.31 -22.22
N ASP A 423 2.73 0.40 -22.91
CA ASP A 423 2.83 0.43 -24.38
C ASP A 423 1.57 -0.10 -25.09
N ALA A 424 0.74 -0.86 -24.39
CA ALA A 424 -0.50 -1.42 -24.93
C ALA A 424 -1.74 -0.94 -24.14
N ALA A 425 -1.62 -0.79 -22.81
CA ALA A 425 -2.70 -0.45 -21.88
C ALA A 425 -3.99 -1.21 -22.23
N GLU A 426 -3.84 -2.53 -22.31
CA GLU A 426 -4.92 -3.49 -22.57
C GLU A 426 -5.66 -3.80 -21.27
N ILE A 427 -6.96 -4.08 -21.38
CA ILE A 427 -7.70 -4.68 -20.28
C ILE A 427 -7.33 -6.15 -20.26
N LEU A 428 -6.69 -6.59 -19.20
CA LEU A 428 -6.33 -7.95 -18.91
C LEU A 428 -7.38 -8.57 -17.99
N LYS A 429 -7.61 -9.86 -18.18
CA LYS A 429 -8.49 -10.72 -17.40
C LYS A 429 -7.66 -11.88 -16.86
N TYR A 430 -7.87 -12.22 -15.59
CA TYR A 430 -7.28 -13.37 -14.95
C TYR A 430 -8.36 -14.07 -14.10
N ASN A 431 -8.45 -15.39 -14.19
CA ASN A 431 -9.36 -16.15 -13.34
C ASN A 431 -8.63 -16.52 -12.05
N ALA A 432 -9.11 -16.02 -10.91
CA ALA A 432 -8.51 -16.22 -9.59
C ALA A 432 -8.47 -17.70 -9.16
N ASP A 433 -9.22 -18.58 -9.83
CA ASP A 433 -9.10 -20.04 -9.67
C ASP A 433 -7.82 -20.65 -10.27
N GLY A 434 -7.02 -19.85 -11.00
CA GLY A 434 -5.75 -20.23 -11.63
C GLY A 434 -5.89 -21.18 -12.83
N ASN A 435 -7.11 -21.47 -13.30
CA ASN A 435 -7.34 -22.42 -14.40
C ASN A 435 -7.04 -21.82 -15.78
N GLU A 436 -7.08 -20.50 -15.89
CA GLU A 436 -6.79 -19.76 -17.12
C GLU A 436 -5.79 -18.64 -16.80
N GLY A 437 -4.62 -18.68 -17.45
CA GLY A 437 -3.61 -17.61 -17.33
C GLY A 437 -4.12 -16.26 -17.88
N VAL A 438 -3.28 -15.23 -17.80
CA VAL A 438 -3.64 -13.85 -18.20
C VAL A 438 -4.10 -13.78 -19.66
N GLN A 439 -5.28 -13.16 -19.87
CA GLN A 439 -5.89 -12.95 -21.20
C GLN A 439 -6.12 -11.45 -21.44
N GLY A 440 -5.68 -10.91 -22.57
CA GLY A 440 -6.09 -9.57 -22.98
C GLY A 440 -7.44 -9.57 -23.68
N LEU A 441 -8.31 -8.67 -23.24
CA LEU A 441 -9.64 -8.44 -23.80
C LEU A 441 -9.61 -7.36 -24.89
N THR A 442 -8.75 -6.36 -24.75
CA THR A 442 -8.62 -5.27 -25.73
C THR A 442 -7.29 -5.38 -26.46
N ASN A 443 -7.23 -4.87 -27.71
CA ASN A 443 -6.00 -4.87 -28.51
C ASN A 443 -5.44 -3.44 -28.57
N LYS A 444 -4.41 -3.17 -27.76
CA LYS A 444 -3.66 -1.90 -27.71
C LYS A 444 -4.53 -0.63 -27.63
N ALA A 445 -5.50 -0.63 -26.72
CA ALA A 445 -6.51 0.43 -26.66
C ALA A 445 -6.08 1.67 -25.87
N TYR A 446 -4.88 1.72 -25.27
CA TYR A 446 -4.47 2.75 -24.30
C TYR A 446 -5.60 3.08 -23.32
N THR A 447 -6.12 2.03 -22.69
CA THR A 447 -7.24 2.13 -21.77
C THR A 447 -6.84 2.99 -20.58
N ARG A 448 -7.63 4.03 -20.28
CA ARG A 448 -7.38 4.92 -19.12
C ARG A 448 -8.26 4.60 -17.93
N LEU A 449 -9.47 4.16 -18.20
CA LEU A 449 -10.50 3.89 -17.21
C LEU A 449 -11.44 2.86 -17.81
N PHE A 450 -11.81 1.87 -17.02
CA PHE A 450 -12.86 0.93 -17.37
C PHE A 450 -13.84 0.73 -16.21
N LYS A 451 -15.04 0.29 -16.55
CA LYS A 451 -16.10 -0.06 -15.61
C LYS A 451 -16.82 -1.29 -16.12
N LYS A 452 -17.20 -2.18 -15.21
CA LYS A 452 -18.07 -3.31 -15.52
C LYS A 452 -19.52 -2.97 -15.18
N GLN A 453 -20.43 -3.39 -16.05
CA GLN A 453 -21.84 -3.54 -15.71
C GLN A 453 -22.36 -4.81 -16.37
N ASP A 454 -22.94 -5.70 -15.57
CA ASP A 454 -23.35 -7.03 -16.01
C ASP A 454 -22.18 -7.74 -16.72
N ASP A 455 -22.40 -8.37 -17.87
CA ASP A 455 -21.37 -9.06 -18.66
C ASP A 455 -20.59 -8.12 -19.61
N THR A 456 -20.68 -6.80 -19.42
CA THR A 456 -20.05 -5.81 -20.31
C THR A 456 -19.06 -4.93 -19.58
N LEU A 457 -17.85 -4.82 -20.13
CA LEU A 457 -16.86 -3.83 -19.77
C LEU A 457 -16.97 -2.62 -20.68
N TYR A 458 -17.01 -1.44 -20.09
CA TYR A 458 -16.98 -0.15 -20.75
C TYR A 458 -15.65 0.50 -20.47
N TYR A 459 -15.06 1.18 -21.45
CA TYR A 459 -13.75 1.79 -21.28
C TYR A 459 -13.52 2.99 -22.20
N ILE A 460 -12.56 3.85 -21.83
CA ILE A 460 -12.08 4.95 -22.68
C ILE A 460 -10.84 4.48 -23.46
N ASP A 461 -10.87 4.61 -24.78
CA ASP A 461 -9.75 4.26 -25.66
C ASP A 461 -8.72 5.41 -25.81
N SER A 462 -7.68 5.17 -26.62
CA SER A 462 -6.61 6.13 -26.93
C SER A 462 -7.10 7.43 -27.56
N ASN A 463 -8.28 7.42 -28.19
CA ASN A 463 -8.89 8.58 -28.84
C ASN A 463 -9.84 9.33 -27.91
N HIS A 464 -9.89 8.96 -26.63
CA HIS A 464 -10.85 9.46 -25.65
C HIS A 464 -12.30 9.11 -26.00
N GLU A 465 -12.51 8.01 -26.72
CA GLU A 465 -13.84 7.53 -27.11
C GLU A 465 -14.29 6.42 -26.17
N VAL A 466 -15.60 6.30 -25.94
CA VAL A 466 -16.12 5.24 -25.07
C VAL A 466 -16.46 4.01 -25.90
N CYS A 467 -15.82 2.91 -25.54
CA CYS A 467 -16.01 1.59 -26.11
C CYS A 467 -16.64 0.67 -25.07
N CYS A 468 -17.19 -0.45 -25.54
CA CYS A 468 -17.49 -1.57 -24.66
C CYS A 468 -17.12 -2.90 -25.31
N ILE A 469 -16.98 -3.92 -24.48
CA ILE A 469 -16.65 -5.30 -24.84
C ILE A 469 -17.29 -6.25 -23.83
N ASN A 470 -17.74 -7.41 -24.26
CA ASN A 470 -18.21 -8.44 -23.35
C ASN A 470 -17.04 -8.98 -22.51
N THR A 471 -17.32 -9.51 -21.31
CA THR A 471 -16.32 -10.11 -20.39
C THR A 471 -15.65 -11.38 -20.93
N ASP A 472 -16.15 -11.94 -22.02
CA ASP A 472 -15.57 -13.04 -22.80
C ASP A 472 -14.69 -12.55 -23.98
N GLY A 473 -14.53 -11.23 -24.14
CA GLY A 473 -13.76 -10.61 -25.22
C GLY A 473 -14.52 -10.43 -26.54
N THR A 474 -15.82 -10.73 -26.57
CA THR A 474 -16.65 -10.60 -27.79
C THR A 474 -17.39 -9.26 -27.89
N ASP A 475 -18.04 -9.02 -29.04
CA ASP A 475 -18.92 -7.86 -29.31
C ASP A 475 -18.33 -6.48 -28.97
N MET A 476 -17.02 -6.31 -29.19
CA MET A 476 -16.38 -5.01 -29.07
C MET A 476 -17.05 -3.98 -29.99
N LYS A 477 -17.51 -2.87 -29.41
CA LYS A 477 -18.18 -1.77 -30.13
C LYS A 477 -17.83 -0.41 -29.54
N LYS A 478 -17.85 0.61 -30.40
CA LYS A 478 -17.80 2.00 -29.96
C LYS A 478 -19.21 2.47 -29.60
N ILE A 479 -19.35 3.06 -28.42
CA ILE A 479 -20.61 3.63 -27.91
C ILE A 479 -20.64 5.13 -28.19
N ILE A 480 -19.50 5.80 -28.00
CA ILE A 480 -19.34 7.23 -28.27
C ILE A 480 -18.18 7.40 -29.23
N GLU A 481 -18.46 7.97 -30.40
CA GLU A 481 -17.47 8.24 -31.45
C GLU A 481 -17.38 9.73 -31.73
N ASN A 482 -16.19 10.20 -32.11
CA ASN A 482 -15.87 11.58 -32.49
C ASN A 482 -16.18 12.61 -31.40
N GLU A 483 -16.20 12.19 -30.14
CA GLU A 483 -16.35 13.05 -28.97
C GLU A 483 -15.26 12.70 -27.97
N PHE A 484 -14.57 13.73 -27.49
CA PHE A 484 -13.52 13.56 -26.49
C PHE A 484 -14.16 13.43 -25.11
N VAL A 485 -14.11 12.22 -24.54
CA VAL A 485 -14.66 11.86 -23.25
C VAL A 485 -13.56 11.85 -22.19
N PHE A 486 -13.79 12.61 -21.11
CA PHE A 486 -12.83 12.68 -20.00
C PHE A 486 -13.09 11.60 -18.95
N SER A 487 -14.36 11.38 -18.61
CA SER A 487 -14.81 10.37 -17.66
C SER A 487 -16.24 9.99 -18.00
N PHE A 488 -16.61 8.76 -17.64
CA PHE A 488 -17.96 8.24 -17.82
C PHE A 488 -18.41 7.41 -16.62
N ASN A 489 -19.70 7.13 -16.54
CA ASN A 489 -20.26 6.11 -15.67
C ASN A 489 -21.47 5.44 -16.35
N VAL A 490 -21.76 4.19 -16.02
CA VAL A 490 -22.83 3.38 -16.62
C VAL A 490 -23.77 2.92 -15.53
N TYR A 491 -25.08 3.06 -15.76
CA TYR A 491 -26.13 2.63 -14.83
C TYR A 491 -27.35 2.10 -15.58
N GLY A 492 -27.52 0.78 -15.55
CA GLY A 492 -28.54 0.09 -16.34
C GLY A 492 -28.38 0.41 -17.83
N ASP A 493 -29.46 0.80 -18.49
CA ASP A 493 -29.45 1.14 -19.93
C ASP A 493 -28.89 2.54 -20.24
N LYS A 494 -28.29 3.23 -19.27
CA LYS A 494 -27.83 4.62 -19.43
C LYS A 494 -26.34 4.76 -19.20
N LEU A 495 -25.71 5.64 -19.98
CA LEU A 495 -24.33 6.05 -19.79
C LEU A 495 -24.26 7.57 -19.63
N TYR A 496 -23.50 8.02 -18.64
CA TYR A 496 -23.29 9.42 -18.30
C TYR A 496 -21.84 9.76 -18.57
N TYR A 497 -21.56 10.87 -19.24
CA TYR A 497 -20.18 11.24 -19.55
C TYR A 497 -19.96 12.74 -19.64
N TYR A 498 -18.72 13.15 -19.38
CA TYR A 498 -18.26 14.50 -19.63
C TYR A 498 -17.75 14.62 -21.06
N ARG A 499 -18.34 15.55 -21.80
CA ARG A 499 -17.88 15.90 -23.15
C ARG A 499 -16.95 17.10 -23.09
N ILE A 500 -15.78 16.98 -23.70
CA ILE A 500 -14.88 18.11 -23.97
C ILE A 500 -15.18 18.63 -25.38
N VAL A 501 -15.41 19.94 -25.52
CA VAL A 501 -15.88 20.56 -26.79
C VAL A 501 -14.77 21.33 -27.51
N ASP A 502 -13.68 21.68 -26.84
CA ASP A 502 -12.56 22.42 -27.42
C ASP A 502 -11.20 22.00 -26.82
N ASN A 503 -10.11 22.54 -27.38
CA ASN A 503 -8.74 22.31 -26.91
C ASN A 503 -8.47 22.95 -25.53
N SER A 504 -9.48 23.47 -24.83
CA SER A 504 -9.28 24.07 -23.50
C SER A 504 -9.05 23.02 -22.42
N GLY A 505 -9.38 21.75 -22.70
CA GLY A 505 -9.29 20.64 -21.73
C GLY A 505 -10.44 20.60 -20.73
N TYR A 506 -11.33 21.62 -20.71
CA TYR A 506 -12.44 21.68 -19.78
C TYR A 506 -13.68 20.95 -20.31
N PRO A 507 -14.41 20.20 -19.45
CA PRO A 507 -15.67 19.61 -19.84
C PRO A 507 -16.68 20.71 -20.15
N ALA A 508 -17.40 20.58 -21.26
CA ALA A 508 -18.43 21.54 -21.69
C ALA A 508 -19.83 21.19 -21.15
N GLY A 509 -20.01 19.97 -20.68
CA GLY A 509 -21.26 19.54 -20.07
C GLY A 509 -21.28 18.05 -19.74
N LEU A 510 -22.26 17.69 -18.90
CA LEU A 510 -22.62 16.32 -18.57
C LEU A 510 -23.73 15.86 -19.51
N ILE A 511 -23.50 14.74 -20.20
CA ILE A 511 -24.41 14.16 -21.18
C ILE A 511 -24.86 12.79 -20.68
N GLU A 512 -26.15 12.51 -20.79
CA GLU A 512 -26.73 11.17 -20.68
C GLU A 512 -26.94 10.61 -22.09
N ILE A 513 -26.59 9.35 -22.32
CA ILE A 513 -26.99 8.57 -23.49
C ILE A 513 -27.82 7.38 -23.06
N ASP A 514 -28.98 7.22 -23.69
CA ASP A 514 -29.76 5.99 -23.62
C ASP A 514 -29.13 4.96 -24.58
N MET A 515 -28.60 3.87 -24.03
CA MET A 515 -27.80 2.91 -24.80
C MET A 515 -28.64 2.06 -25.76
N GLN A 516 -29.97 2.01 -25.60
CA GLN A 516 -30.87 1.27 -26.49
C GLN A 516 -31.24 2.08 -27.73
N SER A 517 -31.55 3.36 -27.53
CA SER A 517 -31.98 4.28 -28.59
C SER A 517 -30.85 5.09 -29.21
N GLY A 518 -29.73 5.25 -28.49
CA GLY A 518 -28.65 6.18 -28.82
C GLY A 518 -29.01 7.66 -28.61
N GLU A 519 -30.17 7.95 -28.01
CA GLU A 519 -30.61 9.32 -27.75
C GLU A 519 -29.70 9.98 -26.71
N LYS A 520 -29.19 11.17 -27.03
CA LYS A 520 -28.33 11.96 -26.14
C LYS A 520 -29.11 13.11 -25.53
N THR A 521 -29.05 13.23 -24.21
CA THR A 521 -29.66 14.31 -23.44
C THR A 521 -28.59 15.09 -22.69
N LEU A 522 -28.58 16.42 -22.87
CA LEU A 522 -27.72 17.30 -22.07
C LEU A 522 -28.32 17.46 -20.67
N ILE A 523 -27.63 16.93 -19.66
CA ILE A 523 -28.07 16.98 -18.26
C ILE A 523 -27.64 18.30 -17.61
N ALA A 524 -26.39 18.70 -17.84
CA ALA A 524 -25.85 19.95 -17.32
C ALA A 524 -24.89 20.59 -18.31
N ARG A 525 -24.95 21.92 -18.43
CA ARG A 525 -24.01 22.71 -19.24
C ARG A 525 -23.02 23.41 -18.32
N PHE A 526 -21.73 23.32 -18.66
CA PHE A 526 -20.66 24.03 -17.98
C PHE A 526 -20.32 25.28 -18.79
N LYS A 527 -19.92 26.35 -18.10
CA LYS A 527 -19.78 27.68 -18.67
C LYS A 527 -18.33 28.06 -18.87
#